data_AF-A0A381S095-F1
#
_entry.id   AF-A0A381S095-F1
#
_cell.length_a   1.000
_cell.length_b   1.000
_cell.length_c   1.000
_cell.angle_alpha   90.00
_cell.angle_beta   90.00
_cell.angle_gamma   90.00
#
_symmetry.space_group_name_H-M   'P 1'
#
loop_
_entity.id
_entity.type
_entity.pdbx_description
1 polymer ?
#
loop_
_entity_poly.entity_id
_entity_poly.type
_entity_poly.pdbx_seq_one_letter_code
_entity_poly.pdbx_strand_id
1 'polypeptide(L)' 'MISTRFLRALIAAGLLLFAGVGLLPLLMGWNYLDYDALGQNPLSGQHLGIFLVELGVGITVAAVMVTIFVAFAGRRDS' A
#
# COMPACT_ATOMS: atom_id res chain seq x y z
N MET A 1 0.93 -5.67 -23.86
CA MET A 1 0.67 -4.33 -23.28
C MET A 1 0.02 -4.54 -21.93
N ILE A 2 0.63 -4.09 -20.82
CA ILE A 2 0.01 -4.20 -19.50
C ILE A 2 -1.19 -3.24 -19.46
N SER A 3 -2.35 -3.71 -19.02
CA SER A 3 -3.55 -2.88 -18.96
C SER A 3 -3.40 -1.78 -17.92
N THR A 4 -3.56 -0.51 -18.33
CA THR A 4 -3.50 0.65 -17.43
C THR A 4 -4.51 0.55 -16.29
N ARG A 5 -5.66 -0.11 -16.52
CA ARG A 5 -6.67 -0.34 -15.49
C ARG A 5 -6.15 -1.23 -14.36
N PHE A 6 -5.38 -2.26 -14.71
CA PHE A 6 -4.80 -3.18 -13.74
C PHE A 6 -3.74 -2.49 -12.87
N LEU A 7 -2.87 -1.68 -13.48
CA LEU A 7 -1.87 -0.89 -12.75
C LEU A 7 -2.53 0.11 -11.80
N ARG A 8 -3.57 0.82 -12.24
CA ARG A 8 -4.34 1.72 -11.37
C ARG A 8 -5.01 0.98 -10.20
N ALA A 9 -5.52 -0.22 -10.44
CA ALA A 9 -6.10 -1.04 -9.39
C ALA A 9 -5.04 -1.45 -8.35
N LEU A 10 -3.82 -1.81 -8.77
CA LEU A 10 -2.72 -2.12 -7.84
C LEU A 10 -2.29 -0.90 -7.02
N ILE A 11 -2.19 0.28 -7.64
CA ILE A 11 -1.90 1.54 -6.94
C ILE A 11 -2.95 1.81 -5.86
N ALA A 12 -4.23 1.72 -6.22
CA ALA A 12 -5.32 1.94 -5.27
C ALA A 12 -5.35 0.86 -4.18
N ALA A 13 -5.11 -0.41 -4.52
CA ALA A 13 -5.09 -1.50 -3.56
C ALA A 13 -3.98 -1.34 -2.51
N GLY A 14 -2.77 -0.95 -2.93
CA GLY A 14 -1.66 -0.69 -2.00
C GLY A 14 -1.94 0.49 -1.07
N LEU A 15 -2.52 1.57 -1.60
CA LEU A 15 -2.95 2.73 -0.80
C LEU A 15 -4.05 2.36 0.20
N LEU A 16 -5.05 1.58 -0.23
CA LEU A 16 -6.15 1.13 0.64
C LEU A 16 -5.65 0.19 1.73
N LEU A 17 -4.65 -0.65 1.43
CA LEU A 17 -4.02 -1.51 2.42
C LEU A 17 -3.30 -0.66 3.48
N PHE A 18 -2.46 0.28 3.06
CA PHE A 18 -1.79 1.22 3.97
C PHE A 18 -2.79 1.98 4.85
N ALA A 19 -3.78 2.63 4.23
CA ALA A 19 -4.77 3.42 4.94
C ALA A 19 -5.63 2.55 5.87
N GLY A 20 -6.04 1.37 5.42
CA GLY A 20 -6.84 0.42 6.21
C GLY A 20 -6.11 -0.05 7.45
N VAL A 21 -4.83 -0.42 7.33
CA VAL A 21 -3.99 -0.83 8.47
C VAL A 21 -3.81 0.31 9.46
N GLY A 22 -3.61 1.54 8.99
CA GLY A 22 -3.51 2.71 9.87
C GLY A 22 -4.85 3.11 10.53
N LEU A 23 -5.98 2.89 9.85
CA LEU A 23 -7.33 3.19 10.36
C LEU A 23 -7.82 2.20 11.42
N LEU A 24 -7.40 0.94 11.37
CA LEU A 24 -7.83 -0.09 12.33
C LEU A 24 -7.55 0.31 13.80
N PRO A 25 -6.33 0.73 14.18
CA PRO A 25 -6.05 1.23 15.53
C PRO A 25 -6.89 2.46 15.90
N LEU A 26 -7.10 3.38 14.94
CA LEU A 26 -7.90 4.59 15.17
C LEU A 26 -9.35 4.26 15.54
N LEU A 27 -9.94 3.25 14.87
CA LEU A 27 -11.29 2.75 15.19
C LEU A 27 -11.36 2.06 16.56
N MET A 28 -10.23 1.55 17.04
CA MET A 28 -10.10 0.95 18.38
C MET A 28 -9.82 1.99 19.48
N GLY A 29 -9.72 3.29 19.13
CA GLY A 29 -9.43 4.38 20.06
C GLY A 29 -7.93 4.66 20.30
N TRP A 30 -7.06 4.05 19.51
CA TRP A 30 -5.61 4.27 19.54
C TRP A 30 -5.19 5.31 18.51
N ASN A 31 -3.89 5.61 18.43
CA ASN A 31 -3.37 6.55 17.43
C ASN A 31 -3.36 5.93 16.03
N TYR A 32 -3.36 6.75 14.99
CA TYR A 32 -3.18 6.26 13.62
C TYR A 32 -1.82 5.55 13.47
N LEU A 33 -1.79 4.37 12.84
CA LEU A 33 -0.62 3.48 12.73
C LEU A 33 -0.11 2.92 14.08
N ASP A 34 -0.93 2.95 15.12
CA ASP A 34 -0.59 2.35 16.41
C ASP A 34 -0.74 0.83 16.37
N TYR A 35 0.33 0.16 15.93
CA TYR A 35 0.30 -1.27 15.64
C TYR A 35 0.19 -2.15 16.90
N ASP A 36 0.43 -1.60 18.09
CA ASP A 36 0.27 -2.33 19.34
C ASP A 36 -1.18 -2.82 19.51
N ALA A 37 -2.15 -2.12 18.92
CA ALA A 37 -3.56 -2.48 18.90
C ALA A 37 -3.93 -3.65 17.96
N LEU A 38 -3.05 -4.03 17.02
CA LEU A 38 -3.35 -5.00 15.96
C LEU A 38 -3.13 -6.48 16.36
N GLY A 39 -2.67 -6.75 17.58
CA GLY A 39 -2.35 -8.10 18.05
C GLY A 39 -2.73 -8.35 19.49
N GLN A 40 -2.83 -9.63 19.88
CA GLN A 40 -3.01 -10.03 21.28
C GLN A 40 -1.80 -9.62 22.14
N ASN A 41 -0.60 -9.62 21.54
CA ASN A 41 0.63 -9.11 22.13
C ASN A 41 1.15 -7.92 21.30
N PRO A 42 1.62 -6.82 21.94
CA PRO A 42 2.11 -5.63 21.24
C PRO A 42 3.19 -5.93 20.19
N LEU A 43 4.14 -6.81 20.52
CA LEU A 43 5.21 -7.24 19.60
C LEU A 43 4.66 -7.86 18.31
N SER A 44 3.68 -8.77 18.42
CA SER A 44 3.07 -9.39 17.24
C SER A 44 2.27 -8.40 16.40
N GLY A 45 1.60 -7.43 17.05
CA GLY A 45 0.87 -6.36 16.38
C GLY A 45 1.80 -5.46 15.58
N GLN A 46 2.94 -5.05 16.17
CA GLN A 46 3.96 -4.28 15.47
C GLN A 46 4.55 -4.98 14.26
N HIS A 47 4.98 -6.24 14.40
CA HIS A 47 5.55 -6.96 13.26
C HIS A 47 4.57 -7.08 12.11
N LEU A 48 3.30 -7.39 12.40
CA LEU A 48 2.25 -7.50 11.39
C LEU A 48 1.92 -6.14 10.76
N GLY A 49 1.74 -5.10 11.59
CA GLY A 49 1.41 -3.75 11.14
C GLY A 49 2.48 -3.16 10.23
N ILE A 50 3.76 -3.25 10.63
CA ILE A 50 4.90 -2.79 9.83
C ILE A 50 4.97 -3.56 8.52
N PHE A 51 4.88 -4.89 8.55
CA PHE A 51 4.93 -5.73 7.35
C PHE A 51 3.82 -5.38 6.36
N LEU A 52 2.58 -5.21 6.83
CA LEU A 52 1.47 -4.84 5.97
C LEU A 52 1.65 -3.45 5.36
N VAL A 53 2.09 -2.47 6.16
CA VAL A 53 2.35 -1.11 5.66
C VAL A 53 3.46 -1.12 4.62
N GLU A 54 4.56 -1.81 4.88
CA GLU A 54 5.67 -1.96 3.93
C GLU A 54 5.22 -2.62 2.63
N LEU A 55 4.39 -3.68 2.72
CA LEU A 55 3.80 -4.36 1.57
C LEU A 55 2.86 -3.45 0.77
N GLY A 56 1.99 -2.68 1.44
CA GLY A 56 1.08 -1.74 0.80
C GLY A 56 1.81 -0.60 0.07
N VAL A 57 2.81 -0.02 0.73
CA VAL A 57 3.67 1.01 0.11
C VAL A 57 4.47 0.41 -1.04
N GLY A 58 5.06 -0.78 -0.86
CA GLY A 58 5.82 -1.48 -1.89
C GLY A 58 5.01 -1.77 -3.15
N ILE A 59 3.78 -2.28 -3.02
CA ILE A 59 2.86 -2.50 -4.15
C ILE A 59 2.57 -1.19 -4.88
N THR A 60 2.27 -0.13 -4.12
CA THR A 60 1.93 1.19 -4.68
C THR A 60 3.11 1.73 -5.49
N VAL A 61 4.31 1.78 -4.88
CA VAL A 61 5.52 2.29 -5.51
C VAL A 61 5.87 1.46 -6.75
N ALA A 62 5.86 0.14 -6.66
CA ALA A 62 6.15 -0.74 -7.80
C ALA A 62 5.18 -0.51 -8.97
N ALA A 63 3.88 -0.44 -8.69
CA ALA A 63 2.87 -0.20 -9.71
C ALA A 63 2.97 1.20 -10.34
N VAL A 64 3.29 2.23 -9.55
CA VAL A 64 3.58 3.59 -10.05
C VAL A 64 4.80 3.57 -10.97
N MET A 65 5.90 2.93 -10.57
CA MET A 65 7.11 2.85 -11.39
C MET A 65 6.85 2.16 -12.73
N VAL A 66 6.11 1.05 -12.74
CA VAL A 66 5.70 0.37 -13.98
C VAL A 66 4.80 1.26 -14.83
N THR A 67 3.87 1.99 -14.21
CA THR A 67 2.99 2.93 -14.92
C THR A 67 3.77 4.03 -15.61
N ILE A 68 4.76 4.61 -14.91
CA ILE A 68 5.65 5.63 -15.47
C ILE A 68 6.43 5.05 -16.65
N PHE A 69 7.05 3.88 -16.47
CA PHE A 69 7.81 3.22 -17.53
C PHE A 69 6.96 2.98 -18.78
N VAL A 70 5.76 2.42 -18.64
CA VAL A 70 4.85 2.16 -19.76
C VAL A 70 4.39 3.46 -20.43
N ALA A 71 4.14 4.52 -19.65
CA ALA A 71 3.75 5.81 -20.20
C ALA A 71 4.84 6.44 -21.07
N PHE A 72 6.12 6.30 -20.68
CA PHE A 72 7.25 6.79 -21.47
C PHE A 72 7.60 5.86 -22.64
N ALA A 73 7.63 4.54 -22.43
CA ALA A 73 7.90 3.58 -23.51
C ALA A 73 6.84 3.60 -24.62
N GLY A 74 5.59 3.97 -24.28
CA GLY A 74 4.50 4.16 -25.23
C GLY A 74 4.53 5.50 -25.97
N ARG A 75 5.27 6.50 -25.48
CA ARG A 75 5.55 7.74 -26.22
C ARG A 75 6.71 7.45 -27.19
N ARG A 76 6.37 6.89 -28.36
CA ARG A 76 7.21 7.03 -29.54
C ARG A 76 6.92 8.41 -30.12
N ASP A 77 7.95 9.25 -30.08
CA ASP A 77 7.94 10.61 -30.61
C ASP A 77 7.35 10.66 -32.03
N SER A 78 6.41 11.57 -32.24
CA SER A 78 5.95 12.03 -33.56
C SER A 78 6.45 13.45 -33.77
#